data_AF-A0A661MAC4-F1
#
_entry.id   AF-A0A661MAC4-F1
#
_cell.length_a   1.000
_cell.length_b   1.000
_cell.length_c   1.000
_cell.angle_alpha   90.00
_cell.angle_beta   90.00
_cell.angle_gamma   90.00
#
_symmetry.space_group_name_H-M   'P 1'
#
loop_
_entity.id
_entity.type
_entity.pdbx_description
1 polymer ?
#
loop_
_entity_poly.entity_id
_entity_poly.type
_entity_poly.pdbx_seq_one_letter_code
_entity_poly.pdbx_strand_id
1 'polypeptide(L)'
;MAGKLVETIELDNKLTVELWDLSRVLAGDRWLVSLEVRADVPLKAEMLPESEEKEKVLELLRNVFGDQVPYRYKQERHFVDQKEKDSVFLQFVKTVKKNLLPYLSHRDFAKRLVTSKVRELKAKDPRRFF
;
A
#
# COMPACT_ATOMS: atom_id res chain seq x y z
N MET A 1 -6.37 -7.71 -14.24
CA MET A 1 -6.14 -6.52 -15.09
C MET A 1 -4.72 -6.07 -14.85
N ALA A 2 -3.88 -6.03 -15.89
CA ALA A 2 -2.50 -5.59 -15.78
C ALA A 2 -2.48 -4.05 -15.77
N GLY A 3 -2.14 -3.46 -14.62
CA GLY A 3 -1.83 -2.04 -14.53
C GLY A 3 -0.56 -1.71 -15.30
N LYS A 4 -0.34 -0.43 -15.61
CA LYS A 4 0.94 0.06 -16.15
C LYS A 4 1.78 0.62 -15.01
N LEU A 5 2.99 0.12 -14.81
CA LEU A 5 3.97 0.74 -13.93
C LEU A 5 4.34 2.12 -14.51
N VAL A 6 4.12 3.17 -13.73
CA VAL A 6 4.40 4.56 -14.10
C VAL A 6 5.77 4.97 -13.62
N GLU A 7 6.10 4.63 -12.38
CA GLU A 7 7.31 5.09 -11.73
C GLU A 7 7.67 4.18 -10.54
N THR A 8 8.96 3.98 -10.32
CA THR A 8 9.52 3.33 -9.13
C THR A 8 10.40 4.33 -8.40
N ILE A 9 10.20 4.46 -7.09
CA ILE A 9 10.82 5.48 -6.24
C ILE A 9 11.46 4.78 -5.05
N GLU A 10 12.78 4.93 -4.87
CA GLU A 10 13.47 4.53 -3.65
C GLU A 10 13.34 5.65 -2.62
N LEU A 11 12.84 5.33 -1.43
CA LEU A 11 12.69 6.27 -0.32
C LEU A 11 13.92 6.26 0.60
N ASP A 12 14.06 7.30 1.43
CA ASP A 12 15.18 7.47 2.36
C ASP A 12 15.34 6.30 3.34
N ASN A 13 14.23 5.64 3.70
CA ASN A 13 14.21 4.46 4.56
C ASN A 13 14.46 3.14 3.82
N LYS A 14 14.97 3.21 2.57
CA LYS A 14 15.26 2.07 1.69
C LYS A 14 14.05 1.26 1.25
N LEU A 15 12.85 1.78 1.48
CA LEU A 15 11.63 1.21 0.93
C LEU A 15 11.50 1.60 -0.55
N THR A 16 11.18 0.63 -1.38
CA THR A 16 10.82 0.90 -2.79
C THR A 16 9.31 1.07 -2.89
N VAL A 17 8.88 2.15 -3.52
CA VAL A 17 7.48 2.46 -3.81
C VAL A 17 7.27 2.46 -5.32
N GLU A 18 6.21 1.78 -5.75
CA GLU A 18 5.80 1.76 -7.15
C GLU A 18 4.46 2.48 -7.33
N LEU A 19 4.37 3.28 -8.38
CA LEU A 19 3.15 3.95 -8.80
C LEU A 19 2.61 3.26 -10.06
N TRP A 20 1.37 2.81 -10.00
CA TRP A 20 0.73 2.05 -11.07
C TRP A 20 -0.53 2.78 -11.58
N ASP A 21 -0.61 2.97 -12.90
CA ASP A 21 -1.84 3.41 -13.57
C ASP A 21 -2.75 2.20 -13.81
N LEU A 22 -3.86 2.15 -13.10
CA LEU A 22 -4.91 1.14 -13.25
C LEU A 22 -6.15 1.72 -13.97
N SER A 23 -6.02 2.89 -14.61
CA SER A 23 -7.12 3.57 -15.27
C SER A 23 -7.67 2.76 -16.44
N ARG A 24 -8.99 2.79 -16.61
CA ARG A 24 -9.69 2.05 -17.66
C ARG A 24 -10.97 2.76 -18.08
N VAL A 25 -11.39 2.52 -19.32
CA VAL A 25 -12.70 2.95 -19.81
C VAL A 25 -13.80 2.21 -19.04
N LEU A 26 -14.82 2.95 -18.59
CA LEU A 26 -16.05 2.41 -18.00
C LEU A 26 -17.13 2.27 -19.08
N ALA A 27 -17.43 3.36 -19.79
CA ALA A 27 -18.44 3.39 -20.85
C ALA A 27 -18.23 4.61 -21.77
N GLY A 28 -18.20 4.42 -23.08
CA GLY A 28 -18.00 5.51 -24.04
C GLY A 28 -16.71 6.29 -23.77
N ASP A 29 -16.85 7.59 -23.51
CA ASP A 29 -15.77 8.52 -23.14
C ASP A 29 -15.52 8.62 -21.62
N ARG A 30 -16.21 7.81 -20.81
CA ARG A 30 -16.10 7.84 -19.35
C ARG A 30 -15.06 6.87 -18.85
N TRP A 31 -14.11 7.39 -18.09
CA TRP A 31 -13.00 6.67 -17.49
C TRP A 31 -13.17 6.50 -15.98
N LEU A 32 -12.70 5.37 -15.48
CA LEU A 32 -12.18 5.24 -14.13
C LEU A 32 -10.72 5.63 -14.18
N VAL A 33 -10.35 6.71 -13.51
CA VAL A 33 -8.95 7.09 -13.30
C VAL A 33 -8.51 6.50 -11.97
N SER A 34 -7.46 5.69 -11.98
CA SER A 34 -7.07 4.88 -10.83
C SER A 34 -5.56 4.83 -10.70
N LEU A 35 -5.05 5.36 -9.57
CA LEU A 35 -3.65 5.25 -9.17
C LEU A 35 -3.55 4.26 -8.02
N GLU A 36 -2.64 3.29 -8.15
CA GLU A 36 -2.28 2.39 -7.06
C GLU A 36 -0.81 2.59 -6.67
N VAL A 37 -0.60 2.81 -5.38
CA VAL A 37 0.73 2.93 -4.75
C VAL A 37 1.01 1.61 -4.06
N ARG A 38 2.13 0.97 -4.43
CA ARG A 38 2.57 -0.30 -3.87
C ARG A 38 3.88 -0.14 -3.16
N ALA A 39 4.01 -0.75 -2.00
CA ALA A 39 5.29 -0.93 -1.32
C ALA A 39 5.26 -2.25 -0.57
N ASP A 40 6.37 -3.00 -0.62
CA ASP A 40 6.49 -4.27 0.10
C ASP A 40 7.54 -4.10 1.20
N VAL A 41 7.08 -4.15 2.45
CA VAL A 41 7.91 -3.88 3.63
C VAL A 41 8.48 -5.19 4.16
N PRO A 42 9.80 -5.37 4.26
CA PRO A 42 10.38 -6.57 4.84
C PRO A 42 9.89 -6.81 6.26
N LEU A 43 9.36 -8.00 6.55
CA LEU A 43 8.88 -8.37 7.87
C LEU A 43 10.06 -8.68 8.79
N LYS A 44 10.25 -7.85 9.82
CA LYS A 44 11.30 -8.04 10.84
C LYS A 44 10.69 -8.18 12.23
N ALA A 45 11.26 -9.06 13.05
CA ALA A 45 10.81 -9.28 14.43
C ALA A 45 10.86 -8.00 15.29
N GLU A 46 11.82 -7.11 15.01
CA GLU A 46 12.01 -5.80 15.68
C GLU A 46 10.84 -4.82 15.46
N MET A 47 9.94 -5.12 14.51
CA MET A 47 8.75 -4.31 14.25
C MET A 47 7.60 -4.60 15.20
N LEU A 48 7.66 -5.74 15.90
CA LEU A 48 6.68 -6.14 16.91
C LEU A 48 7.16 -5.72 18.30
N PRO A 49 6.24 -5.33 19.20
CA PRO A 49 6.58 -5.11 20.60
C PRO A 49 7.05 -6.41 21.26
N GLU A 50 7.90 -6.30 22.27
CA GLU A 50 8.24 -7.44 23.13
C GLU A 50 7.00 -7.90 23.91
N SER A 51 6.64 -9.16 23.74
CA SER A 51 5.55 -9.83 24.47
C SER A 51 5.72 -11.34 24.40
N GLU A 52 5.06 -12.09 25.29
CA GLU A 52 5.04 -13.55 25.25
C GLU A 52 4.45 -14.09 23.94
N GLU A 53 3.56 -13.33 23.30
CA GLU A 53 2.92 -13.68 22.04
C GLU A 53 3.74 -13.30 20.79
N LYS A 54 4.90 -12.63 20.95
CA LYS A 54 5.65 -12.03 19.83
C LYS A 54 5.98 -13.05 18.74
N GLU A 55 6.47 -14.22 19.11
CA GLU A 55 6.85 -15.25 18.14
C GLU A 55 5.63 -15.81 17.41
N LYS A 56 4.53 -16.11 18.14
CA LYS A 56 3.27 -16.56 17.56
C LYS A 56 2.70 -15.56 16.56
N VAL A 57 2.76 -14.26 16.89
CA VAL A 57 2.31 -13.18 15.99
C VAL A 57 3.22 -13.07 14.76
N LEU A 58 4.54 -13.21 14.93
CA LEU A 58 5.49 -13.18 13.82
C LEU A 58 5.26 -14.35 12.85
N GLU A 59 5.09 -15.56 13.36
CA GLU A 59 4.75 -16.74 12.57
C GLU A 59 3.43 -16.57 11.83
N LEU A 60 2.40 -16.05 12.51
CA LEU A 60 1.11 -15.76 11.86
C LEU A 60 1.27 -14.76 10.72
N LEU A 61 2.03 -13.68 10.92
CA LEU A 61 2.29 -12.70 9.86
C LEU A 61 3.05 -13.32 8.69
N ARG A 62 4.05 -14.17 8.94
CA ARG A 62 4.76 -14.92 7.90
C ARG A 62 3.85 -15.87 7.14
N ASN A 63 2.95 -16.57 7.84
CA ASN A 63 2.00 -17.48 7.20
C ASN A 63 0.99 -16.74 6.30
N VAL A 64 0.65 -15.49 6.64
CA VAL A 64 -0.32 -14.69 5.88
C VAL A 64 0.33 -13.91 4.74
N PHE A 65 1.51 -13.33 4.98
CA PHE A 65 2.14 -12.37 4.06
C PHE A 65 3.49 -12.82 3.50
N GLY A 66 4.09 -13.88 4.03
CA GLY A 66 5.47 -14.28 3.74
C GLY A 66 6.49 -13.36 4.42
N ASP A 67 7.63 -13.15 3.76
CA ASP A 67 8.73 -12.32 4.28
C ASP A 67 8.53 -10.82 4.07
N GLN A 68 7.44 -10.41 3.42
CA GLN A 68 7.14 -9.02 3.12
C GLN A 68 5.68 -8.70 3.42
N VAL A 69 5.43 -7.60 4.11
CA VAL A 69 4.08 -7.10 4.38
C VAL A 69 3.70 -6.10 3.28
N PRO A 70 2.68 -6.40 2.46
CA PRO A 70 2.28 -5.51 1.38
C PRO A 70 1.53 -4.30 1.92
N TYR A 71 1.97 -3.12 1.51
CA TYR A 71 1.22 -1.88 1.56
C TYR A 71 0.65 -1.57 0.19
N ARG A 72 -0.67 -1.35 0.13
CA ARG A 72 -1.38 -0.97 -1.08
C ARG A 72 -2.28 0.21 -0.74
N TYR A 73 -2.07 1.33 -1.41
CA TYR A 73 -2.95 2.50 -1.33
C TYR A 73 -3.52 2.77 -2.71
N LYS A 74 -4.82 3.04 -2.77
CA LYS A 74 -5.53 3.25 -4.03
C LYS A 74 -6.29 4.55 -3.99
N GLN A 75 -6.12 5.36 -5.04
CA GLN A 75 -6.87 6.60 -5.24
C GLN A 75 -7.59 6.52 -6.58
N GLU A 76 -8.90 6.68 -6.57
CA GLU A 76 -9.74 6.47 -7.75
C GLU A 76 -10.75 7.60 -7.93
N ARG A 77 -11.08 7.89 -9.19
CA ARG A 77 -12.20 8.76 -9.56
C ARG A 77 -12.96 8.14 -10.74
N HIS A 78 -14.26 7.96 -10.55
CA HIS A 78 -15.16 7.42 -11.57
C HIS A 78 -15.69 8.54 -12.49
N PHE A 79 -16.15 8.14 -13.67
CA PHE A 79 -16.86 8.99 -14.64
C PHE A 79 -16.08 10.23 -15.12
N VAL A 80 -14.75 10.13 -15.16
CA VAL A 80 -13.86 11.18 -15.69
C VAL A 80 -13.99 11.22 -17.21
N ASP A 81 -14.12 12.41 -17.79
CA ASP A 81 -14.11 12.57 -19.26
C ASP A 81 -12.75 12.16 -19.82
N GLN A 82 -12.73 11.52 -21.00
CA GLN A 82 -11.50 11.09 -21.66
C GLN A 82 -10.48 12.22 -21.81
N LYS A 83 -10.93 13.46 -22.06
CA LYS A 83 -10.06 14.64 -22.21
C LYS A 83 -9.42 15.07 -20.88
N GLU A 84 -10.03 14.72 -19.76
CA GLU A 84 -9.56 15.04 -18.41
C GLU A 84 -8.77 13.90 -17.77
N LYS A 85 -8.81 12.68 -18.35
CA LYS A 85 -8.21 11.48 -17.77
C LYS A 85 -6.77 11.69 -17.31
N ASP A 86 -5.91 12.19 -18.20
CA ASP A 86 -4.49 12.35 -17.91
C ASP A 86 -4.22 13.48 -16.91
N SER A 87 -5.00 14.57 -16.95
CA SER A 87 -4.85 15.66 -15.99
C SER A 87 -5.23 15.24 -14.56
N VAL A 88 -6.32 14.47 -14.42
CA VAL A 88 -6.72 13.87 -13.13
C VAL A 88 -5.67 12.89 -12.63
N PHE A 89 -5.16 12.02 -13.51
CA PHE A 89 -4.12 11.07 -13.12
C PHE A 89 -2.85 11.77 -12.62
N LEU A 90 -2.38 12.80 -13.33
CA LEU A 90 -1.23 13.59 -12.90
C LEU A 90 -1.46 14.31 -11.56
N GLN A 91 -2.69 14.74 -11.28
CA GLN A 91 -3.04 15.29 -9.97
C GLN A 91 -2.94 14.25 -8.84
N PHE A 92 -3.33 13.00 -9.09
CA PHE A 92 -3.14 11.90 -8.12
C PHE A 92 -1.67 11.66 -7.85
N VAL A 93 -0.84 11.56 -8.90
CA VAL A 93 0.61 11.38 -8.75
C VAL A 93 1.23 12.53 -7.95
N LYS A 94 0.86 13.79 -8.24
CA LYS A 94 1.32 14.96 -7.48
C LYS A 94 0.91 14.89 -6.01
N THR A 95 -0.33 14.49 -5.73
CA THR A 95 -0.86 14.37 -4.37
C THR A 95 -0.13 13.29 -3.59
N VAL A 96 0.09 12.12 -4.20
CA VAL A 96 0.87 11.03 -3.60
C VAL A 96 2.29 11.46 -3.31
N LYS A 97 2.98 12.08 -4.27
CA LYS A 97 4.35 12.57 -4.08
C LYS A 97 4.46 13.59 -2.96
N LYS A 98 3.52 14.53 -2.89
CA LYS A 98 3.54 15.60 -1.90
C LYS A 98 3.18 15.14 -0.48
N ASN A 99 2.19 14.24 -0.37
CA ASN A 99 1.56 13.94 0.93
C ASN A 99 1.84 12.52 1.42
N LEU A 100 1.84 11.53 0.53
CA LEU A 100 1.95 10.12 0.91
C LEU A 100 3.41 9.66 1.00
N LEU A 101 4.25 9.99 0.02
CA LEU A 101 5.66 9.54 0.03
C LEU A 101 6.44 10.00 1.27
N PRO A 102 6.28 11.23 1.79
CA PRO A 102 6.95 11.62 3.04
C PRO A 102 6.51 10.76 4.23
N TYR A 103 5.24 10.36 4.29
CA TYR A 103 4.74 9.46 5.32
C TYR A 103 5.34 8.05 5.18
N LEU A 104 5.41 7.51 3.96
CA LEU A 104 6.02 6.20 3.70
C LEU A 104 7.53 6.19 3.96
N SER A 105 8.20 7.34 3.80
CA SER A 105 9.65 7.50 4.02
C SER A 105 10.02 7.55 5.51
N HIS A 106 9.03 7.74 6.39
CA HIS A 106 9.28 7.83 7.82
C HIS A 106 9.84 6.51 8.39
N ARG A 107 10.84 6.59 9.27
CA ARG A 107 11.49 5.40 9.88
C ARG A 107 10.54 4.44 10.59
N ASP A 108 9.47 4.98 11.18
CA ASP A 108 8.47 4.19 11.90
C ASP A 108 7.34 3.65 11.02
N PHE A 109 7.33 3.97 9.72
CA PHE A 109 6.27 3.52 8.81
C PHE A 109 6.11 2.00 8.84
N ALA A 110 7.21 1.26 8.73
CA ALA A 110 7.21 -0.20 8.73
C ALA A 110 6.57 -0.78 10.01
N LYS A 111 6.96 -0.25 11.18
CA LYS A 111 6.40 -0.66 12.48
C LYS A 111 4.90 -0.38 12.57
N ARG A 112 4.47 0.80 12.10
CA ARG A 112 3.05 1.20 12.06
C ARG A 112 2.23 0.29 11.14
N LEU A 113 2.78 -0.04 9.96
CA LEU A 113 2.14 -0.96 9.02
C LEU A 113 1.92 -2.33 9.62
N VAL A 114 2.97 -2.94 10.19
CA VAL A 114 2.89 -4.26 10.84
C VAL A 114 1.86 -4.24 11.96
N THR A 115 1.89 -3.21 12.81
CA THR A 115 0.91 -3.04 13.90
C THR A 115 -0.52 -2.96 13.37
N SER A 116 -0.75 -2.21 12.27
CA SER A 116 -2.06 -2.13 11.61
C SER A 116 -2.53 -3.51 11.13
N LYS A 117 -1.63 -4.28 10.49
CA LYS A 117 -1.97 -5.62 9.97
C LYS A 117 -2.28 -6.62 11.06
N VAL A 118 -1.57 -6.58 12.19
CA VAL A 118 -1.92 -7.39 13.36
C VAL A 118 -3.31 -7.04 13.86
N ARG A 119 -3.64 -5.74 13.98
CA ARG A 119 -4.98 -5.30 14.40
C ARG A 119 -6.08 -5.72 13.43
N GLU A 120 -5.85 -5.58 12.13
CA GLU A 120 -6.77 -6.03 11.07
C GLU A 120 -7.03 -7.54 11.14
N LEU A 121 -5.97 -8.34 11.31
CA LEU A 121 -6.08 -9.80 11.45
C LEU A 121 -6.84 -10.19 12.72
N LYS A 122 -6.54 -9.56 13.86
CA LYS A 122 -7.26 -9.77 15.12
C LYS A 122 -8.75 -9.43 14.97
N ALA A 123 -9.08 -8.33 14.30
CA ALA A 123 -10.47 -7.93 14.08
C ALA A 123 -11.23 -8.88 13.13
N LYS A 124 -10.54 -9.42 12.12
CA LYS A 124 -11.15 -10.32 11.13
C LYS A 124 -11.36 -11.74 11.65
N ASP A 125 -10.39 -12.27 12.40
CA ASP A 125 -10.44 -13.63 12.95
C ASP A 125 -9.63 -13.73 14.25
N PRO A 126 -10.23 -13.42 15.41
CA PRO A 126 -9.54 -13.45 16.69
C PRO A 126 -8.94 -14.81 17.04
N ARG A 127 -9.53 -15.91 16.56
CA ARG A 127 -9.14 -17.29 16.91
C ARG A 127 -7.74 -17.65 16.44
N ARG A 128 -7.19 -16.92 15.47
CA ARG A 128 -5.82 -17.10 14.99
C ARG A 128 -4.75 -16.71 16.00
N PHE A 129 -5.14 -15.96 17.04
CA PHE A 129 -4.23 -15.44 18.05
C PHE A 129 -4.31 -16.22 19.37
N PHE A 130 -5.36 -17.03 19.59
CA PHE A 130 -5.54 -17.88 20.77
C PHE A 130 -5.06 -19.31 20.52
#